data_AF-A0A0B1TWG6-F1
#
_entry.id   AF-A0A0B1TWG6-F1
#
_cell.length_a   1.000
_cell.length_b   1.000
_cell.length_c   1.000
_cell.angle_alpha   90.00
_cell.angle_beta   90.00
_cell.angle_gamma   90.00
#
_symmetry.space_group_name_H-M   'P 1'
#
loop_
_entity.id
_entity.type
_entity.pdbx_description
1 polymer ?
#
loop_
_entity_poly.entity_id
_entity_poly.type
_entity_poly.pdbx_seq_one_letter_code
_entity_poly.pdbx_strand_id
1 'polypeptide(L)'
;MICTGISIKTTFIFQILFALLFPLTAAYLLSTSLLEPSSPIFHSEVECYETCSISIIESVPDNITFENATATTSTFYAWNRLINSAEKELYIAAYKSSLQGTHVLGHRSVLSRQGDFLYDSLLHIGTTGRVNIRMVENYPPKDKGDNADGAILQKSASVVF
;
A
#
# COMPACT_ATOMS: atom_id res chain seq x y z
N MET A 1 -34.68 -38.67 -44.49
CA MET A 1 -35.48 -37.42 -44.53
C MET A 1 -36.36 -37.44 -43.29
N ILE A 2 -35.90 -36.83 -42.18
CA ILE A 2 -36.56 -36.94 -40.87
C ILE A 2 -37.39 -35.67 -40.66
N CYS A 3 -38.71 -35.81 -40.68
CA CYS A 3 -39.66 -34.73 -40.42
C CYS A 3 -39.79 -34.53 -38.90
N THR A 4 -39.28 -33.42 -38.36
CA THR A 4 -39.57 -32.98 -37.00
C THR A 4 -40.84 -32.12 -36.99
N GLY A 5 -41.99 -32.77 -36.84
CA GLY A 5 -43.28 -32.10 -36.64
C GLY A 5 -43.45 -31.62 -35.20
N ILE A 6 -42.78 -30.52 -34.83
CA ILE A 6 -43.03 -29.86 -33.54
C ILE A 6 -44.31 -29.03 -33.68
N SER A 7 -45.34 -29.37 -32.91
CA SER A 7 -46.63 -28.68 -32.91
C SER A 7 -46.46 -27.21 -32.47
N ILE A 8 -47.14 -26.29 -33.17
CA ILE A 8 -47.12 -24.85 -32.88
C ILE A 8 -47.50 -24.54 -31.42
N LYS A 9 -48.33 -25.40 -30.81
CA LYS A 9 -48.71 -25.30 -29.40
C LYS A 9 -47.55 -25.63 -28.46
N THR A 10 -46.72 -26.62 -28.80
CA THR A 10 -45.55 -26.97 -27.99
C THR A 10 -44.47 -25.89 -28.07
N THR A 11 -44.21 -25.31 -29.25
CA THR A 11 -43.28 -24.18 -29.38
C THR A 11 -43.74 -22.95 -28.61
N PHE A 12 -45.03 -22.62 -28.62
CA PHE A 12 -45.58 -21.51 -27.83
C PHE A 12 -45.40 -21.72 -26.31
N ILE A 13 -45.63 -22.94 -25.82
CA ILE A 13 -45.43 -23.27 -24.40
C ILE A 13 -43.95 -23.13 -24.03
N PHE A 14 -43.03 -23.62 -24.86
CA PHE A 14 -41.59 -23.47 -24.63
C PHE A 14 -41.13 -22.00 -24.61
N GLN A 15 -41.68 -21.16 -25.49
CA GLN A 15 -41.38 -19.72 -25.51
C GLN A 15 -41.86 -19.01 -24.25
N ILE A 16 -43.07 -19.33 -23.77
CA ILE A 16 -43.61 -18.77 -22.52
C ILE A 16 -42.78 -19.24 -21.31
N LEU A 17 -42.42 -20.53 -21.26
CA LEU A 17 -41.60 -21.08 -20.19
C LEU A 17 -40.22 -20.41 -20.14
N PHE A 18 -39.58 -20.23 -21.30
CA PHE A 18 -38.29 -19.56 -21.42
C PHE A 18 -38.37 -18.09 -21.01
N ALA A 19 -39.41 -17.38 -21.45
CA ALA A 19 -39.63 -15.97 -21.11
C ALA A 19 -39.87 -15.74 -19.61
N LEU A 20 -40.38 -16.74 -18.87
CA LEU A 20 -40.59 -16.66 -17.42
C LEU A 20 -39.38 -17.14 -16.62
N LEU A 21 -38.74 -18.23 -17.06
CA LEU A 21 -37.62 -18.84 -16.33
C LEU A 21 -36.32 -18.07 -16.51
N PHE A 22 -36.07 -17.50 -17.69
CA PHE A 22 -34.85 -16.74 -17.98
C PHE A 22 -34.67 -15.47 -17.12
N PRO A 23 -35.67 -14.57 -16.97
CA PRO A 23 -35.51 -13.41 -16.09
C PRO A 23 -35.43 -13.79 -14.62
N LEU A 24 -36.07 -14.90 -14.21
CA LEU A 24 -36.02 -15.39 -12.84
C LEU A 24 -34.63 -15.92 -12.48
N THR A 25 -34.01 -16.70 -13.36
CA THR A 25 -32.63 -17.19 -13.16
C THR A 25 -31.61 -16.07 -13.28
N ALA A 26 -31.79 -15.12 -14.20
CA ALA A 26 -30.93 -13.95 -14.31
C ALA A 26 -30.99 -13.07 -13.06
N ALA A 27 -32.20 -12.83 -12.52
CA ALA A 27 -32.39 -12.08 -11.27
C ALA A 27 -31.78 -12.82 -10.07
N TYR A 28 -31.91 -14.15 -10.00
CA TYR A 28 -31.29 -14.95 -8.96
C TYR A 28 -29.75 -14.89 -9.02
N LEU A 29 -29.16 -15.07 -10.20
CA LEU A 29 -27.71 -15.00 -10.41
C LEU A 29 -27.14 -13.60 -10.14
N LEU A 30 -27.89 -12.54 -10.48
CA LEU A 30 -27.51 -11.16 -10.18
C LEU A 30 -27.62 -10.87 -8.67
N SER A 31 -28.62 -11.44 -7.99
CA SER A 31 -28.78 -11.30 -6.54
C SER A 31 -27.65 -12.02 -5.79
N THR A 32 -27.22 -13.19 -6.23
CA THR A 32 -26.09 -13.93 -5.62
C THR A 32 -24.74 -13.25 -5.83
N SER A 33 -24.57 -12.48 -6.90
CA SER A 33 -23.33 -11.73 -7.16
C SER A 33 -23.28 -10.38 -6.42
N LEU A 34 -24.43 -9.81 -6.05
CA LEU A 34 -24.51 -8.61 -5.21
C LEU A 34 -24.49 -8.92 -3.70
N LEU A 35 -24.71 -10.17 -3.32
CA LEU A 35 -24.70 -10.67 -1.94
C LEU A 35 -23.43 -11.46 -1.61
N GLU A 36 -22.31 -11.20 -2.28
CA GLU A 36 -21.02 -11.62 -1.73
C GLU A 36 -20.77 -10.71 -0.50
N PRO A 37 -20.97 -11.21 0.73
CA PRO A 37 -20.70 -10.41 1.89
C PRO A 37 -19.19 -10.27 1.87
N SER A 38 -18.67 -9.05 1.71
CA SER A 38 -17.32 -8.75 2.14
C SER A 38 -17.31 -8.96 3.65
N SER A 39 -17.12 -10.20 4.09
CA SER A 39 -16.81 -10.47 5.47
C SER A 39 -15.56 -9.64 5.74
N PRO A 40 -15.57 -8.74 6.75
CA PRO A 40 -14.32 -8.20 7.22
C PRO A 40 -13.49 -9.42 7.57
N ILE A 41 -12.37 -9.62 6.87
CA ILE A 41 -11.43 -10.68 7.18
C ILE A 41 -10.89 -10.33 8.56
N PHE A 42 -11.59 -10.80 9.59
CA PHE A 42 -11.13 -10.72 10.95
C PHE A 42 -10.11 -11.85 11.07
N HIS A 43 -8.90 -11.58 10.57
CA HIS A 43 -7.76 -12.43 10.82
C HIS A 43 -7.70 -12.61 12.34
N SER A 44 -7.87 -13.85 12.79
CA SER A 44 -7.71 -14.15 14.21
C SER A 44 -6.29 -13.74 14.62
N GLU A 45 -6.11 -13.21 15.83
CA GLU A 45 -4.77 -12.86 16.33
C GLU A 45 -3.78 -14.03 16.15
N VAL A 46 -4.29 -15.26 16.28
CA VAL A 46 -3.55 -16.51 16.05
C VAL A 46 -2.99 -16.61 14.63
N GLU A 47 -3.78 -16.29 13.61
CA GLU A 47 -3.35 -16.34 12.20
C GLU A 47 -2.30 -15.25 11.87
N CYS A 48 -2.39 -14.09 12.54
CA CYS A 48 -1.37 -13.04 12.43
C CYS A 48 -0.02 -13.54 12.97
N TYR A 49 0.02 -14.24 14.11
CA TYR A 49 1.28 -14.77 14.66
C TYR A 49 1.91 -15.88 13.80
N GLU A 50 1.13 -16.60 13.00
CA GLU A 50 1.65 -17.63 12.09
C GLU A 50 2.19 -17.05 10.77
N THR A 51 1.71 -15.88 10.34
CA THR A 51 1.99 -15.32 9.00
C THR A 51 2.78 -14.00 9.02
N CYS A 52 2.83 -13.31 10.17
CA CYS A 52 3.50 -12.02 10.31
C CYS A 52 4.73 -12.12 11.23
N SER A 53 5.72 -11.27 10.95
CA SER A 53 6.87 -11.08 11.82
C SER A 53 6.89 -9.65 12.34
N ILE A 54 7.01 -9.51 13.65
CA ILE A 54 7.19 -8.22 14.33
C ILE A 54 8.63 -8.17 14.83
N SER A 55 9.30 -7.03 14.62
CA SER A 55 10.67 -6.81 15.07
C SER A 55 10.79 -5.44 15.71
N ILE A 56 11.48 -5.37 16.85
CA ILE A 56 11.85 -4.10 17.47
C ILE A 56 13.04 -3.52 16.70
N ILE A 57 12.92 -2.25 16.34
CA ILE A 57 13.96 -1.48 15.66
C ILE A 57 14.24 -0.20 16.44
N GLU A 58 15.46 0.30 16.39
CA GLU A 58 15.86 1.51 17.11
C GLU A 58 16.98 2.28 16.42
N SER A 59 17.15 3.54 16.79
CA SER A 59 18.30 4.34 16.37
C SER A 59 19.29 4.41 17.54
N VAL A 60 20.37 3.64 17.45
CA VAL A 60 21.48 3.71 18.41
C VAL A 60 22.53 4.68 17.87
N PRO A 61 23.01 5.65 18.66
CA PRO A 61 24.07 6.54 18.22
C PRO A 61 25.33 5.76 17.83
N ASP A 62 26.06 6.28 16.84
CA ASP A 62 27.31 5.69 16.42
C ASP A 62 28.28 5.57 17.61
N ASN A 63 29.01 4.45 17.65
CA ASN A 63 30.04 4.18 18.64
C ASN A 63 29.53 4.04 20.09
N ILE A 64 28.24 3.74 20.28
CA ILE A 64 27.65 3.33 21.56
C ILE A 64 27.23 1.86 21.48
N THR A 65 27.66 1.07 22.45
CA THR A 65 27.27 -0.34 22.62
C THR A 65 26.70 -0.54 24.02
N PHE A 66 25.58 -1.25 24.12
CA PHE A 66 24.96 -1.60 25.39
C PHE A 66 25.38 -3.01 25.78
N GLU A 67 26.00 -3.15 26.96
CA GLU A 67 26.34 -4.47 27.51
C GLU A 67 25.05 -5.25 27.79
N ASN A 68 25.04 -6.55 27.46
CA ASN A 68 23.90 -7.45 27.61
C ASN A 68 22.64 -7.08 26.79
N ALA A 69 22.76 -6.20 25.80
CA ALA A 69 21.67 -5.93 24.86
C ALA A 69 21.80 -6.80 23.61
N THR A 70 20.67 -7.32 23.13
CA THR A 70 20.60 -7.95 21.82
C THR A 70 20.70 -6.87 20.74
N ALA A 71 21.61 -7.05 19.78
CA ALA A 71 21.70 -6.16 18.64
C ALA A 71 20.35 -6.14 17.88
N THR A 72 19.74 -4.98 17.80
CA THR A 72 18.49 -4.74 17.09
C THR A 72 18.77 -4.19 15.69
N THR A 73 17.80 -4.33 14.80
CA THR A 73 17.90 -3.71 13.48
C THR A 73 17.78 -2.19 13.62
N SER A 74 18.66 -1.44 12.96
CA SER A 74 18.58 0.01 13.02
C SER A 74 17.35 0.56 12.31
N THR A 75 16.79 1.68 12.79
CA THR A 75 15.68 2.37 12.11
C THR A 75 16.04 2.68 10.65
N PHE A 76 17.28 3.11 10.38
CA PHE A 76 17.79 3.31 9.02
C PHE A 76 17.67 2.06 8.16
N TYR A 77 18.15 0.91 8.65
CA TYR A 77 18.10 -0.34 7.87
C TYR A 77 16.67 -0.80 7.63
N ALA A 78 15.77 -0.65 8.61
CA ALA A 78 14.36 -1.01 8.46
C ALA A 78 13.69 -0.18 7.35
N TRP A 79 13.89 1.15 7.35
CA TRP A 79 13.39 2.02 6.28
C TRP A 79 13.99 1.67 4.92
N ASN A 80 15.31 1.49 4.86
CA ASN A 80 15.99 1.14 3.61
C ASN A 80 15.47 -0.19 3.04
N ARG A 81 15.22 -1.19 3.90
CA ARG A 81 14.62 -2.46 3.50
C ARG A 81 13.22 -2.25 2.91
N LEU A 82 12.34 -1.51 3.59
CA LEU A 82 10.98 -1.24 3.12
C LEU A 82 10.96 -0.54 1.75
N ILE A 83 11.79 0.49 1.59
CA ILE A 83 11.92 1.25 0.33
C ILE A 83 12.39 0.33 -0.80
N ASN A 84 13.41 -0.50 -0.57
CA ASN A 84 13.96 -1.40 -1.59
C ASN A 84 13.05 -2.59 -1.90
N SER A 85 12.21 -3.02 -0.95
CA SER A 85 11.28 -4.13 -1.14
C SER A 85 9.95 -3.73 -1.76
N ALA A 86 9.66 -2.42 -1.87
CA ALA A 86 8.40 -1.96 -2.44
C ALA A 86 8.35 -2.25 -3.95
N GLU A 87 7.29 -2.94 -4.40
CA GLU A 87 7.14 -3.35 -5.80
C GLU A 87 6.16 -2.48 -6.60
N LYS A 88 5.14 -1.94 -5.96
CA LYS A 88 4.03 -1.23 -6.63
C LYS A 88 3.70 0.09 -5.96
N GLU A 89 3.47 0.05 -4.66
CA GLU A 89 3.08 1.23 -3.88
C GLU A 89 3.85 1.30 -2.56
N LEU A 90 4.14 2.53 -2.14
CA LEU A 90 4.71 2.83 -0.83
C LEU A 90 3.89 3.94 -0.19
N TYR A 91 3.20 3.61 0.90
CA TYR A 91 2.40 4.57 1.67
C TYR A 91 3.20 5.03 2.89
N ILE A 92 3.38 6.34 3.03
CA ILE A 92 4.14 6.95 4.13
C ILE A 92 3.21 7.90 4.88
N ALA A 93 2.91 7.58 6.13
CA ALA A 93 2.28 8.51 7.05
C ALA A 93 3.33 8.96 8.07
N ALA A 94 3.60 10.25 8.11
CA ALA A 94 4.59 10.83 9.00
C ALA A 94 4.03 12.06 9.71
N TYR A 95 4.54 12.35 10.90
CA TYR A 95 4.26 13.65 11.53
C TYR A 95 4.87 14.79 10.69
N LYS A 96 6.09 14.58 10.19
CA LYS A 96 6.83 15.44 9.26
C LYS A 96 7.93 14.68 8.53
N SER A 97 8.37 15.17 7.38
CA SER A 97 9.62 14.76 6.72
C SER A 97 10.75 15.74 7.05
N SER A 98 11.90 15.18 7.44
CA SER A 98 13.09 15.92 7.85
C SER A 98 14.34 15.03 7.69
N LEU A 99 14.47 14.41 6.52
CA LEU A 99 15.52 13.47 6.14
C LEU A 99 16.82 14.18 5.76
N GLN A 100 16.74 15.26 4.96
CA GLN A 100 17.96 15.87 4.42
C GLN A 100 18.64 16.83 5.39
N GLY A 101 19.95 16.68 5.52
CA GLY A 101 20.80 17.55 6.35
C GLY A 101 20.67 19.03 6.01
N THR A 102 20.46 19.36 4.74
CA THR A 102 20.27 20.74 4.27
C THR A 102 19.05 21.41 4.89
N HIS A 103 18.00 20.65 5.21
CA HIS A 103 16.77 21.20 5.80
C HIS A 103 16.80 21.23 7.33
N VAL A 104 17.44 20.25 7.97
CA VAL A 104 17.54 20.18 9.45
C VAL A 104 18.77 20.90 10.02
N LEU A 105 19.92 20.86 9.34
CA LEU A 105 21.21 21.40 9.80
C LEU A 105 21.71 22.58 8.95
N GLY A 106 21.03 22.90 7.84
CA GLY A 106 21.44 23.95 6.89
C GLY A 106 22.56 23.54 5.93
N HIS A 107 23.12 22.33 6.05
CA HIS A 107 24.14 21.77 5.17
C HIS A 107 24.11 20.23 5.23
N ARG A 108 24.57 19.55 4.17
CA ARG A 108 24.80 18.09 4.24
C ARG A 108 25.97 17.81 5.19
N SER A 109 25.81 16.82 6.05
CA SER A 109 26.79 16.45 7.07
C SER A 109 26.86 14.94 7.22
N VAL A 110 27.93 14.43 7.83
CA VAL A 110 28.02 13.01 8.22
C VAL A 110 26.87 12.62 9.15
N LEU A 111 26.42 13.57 9.99
CA LEU A 111 25.30 13.38 10.92
C LEU A 111 23.95 13.12 10.24
N SER A 112 23.77 13.60 9.00
CA SER A 112 22.54 13.42 8.22
C SER A 112 22.65 12.33 7.16
N ARG A 113 23.82 11.69 7.00
CA ARG A 113 24.11 10.80 5.87
C ARG A 113 23.05 9.71 5.66
N GLN A 114 22.54 9.12 6.74
CA GLN A 114 21.50 8.10 6.68
C GLN A 114 20.16 8.66 6.18
N GLY A 115 19.77 9.85 6.65
CA GLY A 115 18.58 10.55 6.18
C GLY A 115 18.71 10.99 4.72
N ASP A 116 19.85 11.59 4.36
CA ASP A 116 20.17 11.97 2.97
C ASP A 116 20.07 10.77 2.02
N PHE A 117 20.58 9.60 2.44
CA PHE A 117 20.50 8.36 1.66
C PHE A 117 19.05 7.89 1.46
N LEU A 118 18.23 7.90 2.51
CA LEU A 118 16.82 7.50 2.41
C LEU A 118 16.03 8.45 1.50
N TYR A 119 16.31 9.75 1.59
CA TYR A 119 15.73 10.75 0.70
C TYR A 119 16.09 10.48 -0.77
N ASP A 120 17.38 10.30 -1.07
CA ASP A 120 17.86 10.03 -2.43
C ASP A 120 17.24 8.72 -2.97
N SER A 121 17.03 7.73 -2.10
CA SER A 121 16.38 6.45 -2.45
C SER A 121 14.89 6.62 -2.78
N LEU A 122 14.14 7.37 -1.97
CA LEU A 122 12.73 7.70 -2.23
C LEU A 122 12.58 8.44 -3.57
N LEU A 123 13.41 9.47 -3.77
CA LEU A 123 13.45 10.23 -5.01
C LEU A 123 13.69 9.32 -6.21
N HIS A 124 14.65 8.40 -6.12
CA HIS A 124 14.99 7.48 -7.20
C HIS A 124 13.84 6.52 -7.53
N ILE A 125 13.26 5.83 -6.55
CA ILE A 125 12.22 4.82 -6.83
C ILE A 125 10.90 5.45 -7.31
N GLY A 126 10.59 6.67 -6.86
CA GLY A 126 9.40 7.41 -7.28
C GLY A 126 9.57 8.00 -8.68
N THR A 127 10.73 8.60 -8.98
CA THR A 127 10.96 9.23 -10.30
C THR A 127 11.21 8.21 -11.43
N THR A 128 11.75 7.03 -11.12
CA THR A 128 11.92 5.95 -12.10
C THR A 128 10.61 5.26 -12.47
N GLY A 129 9.49 5.59 -11.81
CA GLY A 129 8.19 4.96 -12.03
C GLY A 129 8.12 3.51 -11.53
N ARG A 130 9.10 3.07 -10.73
CA ARG A 130 9.14 1.71 -10.17
C ARG A 130 8.06 1.52 -9.10
N VAL A 131 7.83 2.55 -8.29
CA VAL A 131 6.92 2.52 -7.15
C VAL A 131 6.12 3.82 -7.11
N ASN A 132 4.81 3.71 -6.95
CA ASN A 132 3.94 4.85 -6.67
C ASN A 132 4.00 5.19 -5.17
N ILE A 133 4.63 6.31 -4.83
CA ILE A 133 4.77 6.73 -3.43
C ILE A 133 3.66 7.72 -3.07
N ARG A 134 2.93 7.42 -1.99
CA ARG A 134 1.90 8.30 -1.43
C ARG A 134 2.29 8.71 -0.03
N MET A 135 2.27 10.00 0.28
CA MET A 135 2.72 10.53 1.55
C MET A 135 1.66 11.41 2.20
N VAL A 136 1.47 11.27 3.51
CA VAL A 136 0.65 12.19 4.30
C VAL A 136 1.49 12.72 5.47
N GLU A 137 1.39 14.03 5.67
CA GLU A 137 2.14 14.77 6.69
C GLU A 137 1.22 15.71 7.46
N ASN A 138 1.62 16.12 8.65
CA ASN A 138 0.84 17.09 9.41
C ASN A 138 0.87 18.46 8.73
N TYR A 139 -0.29 19.12 8.65
CA TYR A 139 -0.43 20.48 8.12
C TYR A 139 -1.23 21.36 9.09
N PRO A 140 -0.78 22.59 9.39
CA PRO A 140 0.44 23.23 8.89
C PRO A 140 1.72 22.65 9.55
N PRO A 141 2.88 22.76 8.87
CA PRO A 141 4.18 22.44 9.48
C PRO A 141 4.40 23.27 10.75
N LYS A 142 5.11 22.71 11.75
CA LYS A 142 5.31 23.37 13.05
C LYS A 142 6.62 24.13 13.11
N ASP A 143 7.70 23.54 12.62
CA ASP A 143 9.05 24.12 12.64
C ASP A 143 9.58 24.44 11.25
N LYS A 144 10.64 25.27 11.19
CA LYS A 144 11.33 25.57 9.94
C LYS A 144 11.98 24.30 9.38
N GLY A 145 11.65 23.97 8.14
CA GLY A 145 12.20 22.79 7.45
C GLY A 145 11.30 21.56 7.55
N ASP A 146 10.26 21.58 8.40
CA ASP A 146 9.24 20.54 8.43
C ASP A 146 8.57 20.43 7.06
N ASN A 147 8.37 19.20 6.59
CA ASN A 147 7.71 18.84 5.33
C ASN A 147 8.44 19.35 4.07
N ALA A 148 9.63 19.96 4.21
CA ALA A 148 10.38 20.47 3.07
C ALA A 148 10.79 19.34 2.11
N ASP A 149 11.19 18.19 2.67
CA ASP A 149 11.53 17.01 1.87
C ASP A 149 10.32 16.47 1.11
N GLY A 150 9.17 16.29 1.79
CA GLY A 150 7.92 15.86 1.17
C GLY A 150 7.48 16.78 0.03
N ALA A 151 7.54 18.10 0.24
CA ALA A 151 7.22 19.09 -0.78
C ALA A 151 8.15 19.01 -2.01
N ILE A 152 9.45 18.77 -1.81
CA ILE A 152 10.41 18.64 -2.92
C ILE A 152 10.22 17.30 -3.65
N LEU A 153 9.96 16.22 -2.92
CA LEU A 153 9.65 14.91 -3.50
C LEU A 153 8.38 14.99 -4.37
N GLN A 154 7.34 15.69 -3.90
CA GLN A 154 6.14 15.95 -4.69
C GLN A 154 6.45 16.77 -5.94
N LYS A 155 7.20 17.86 -5.81
CA LYS A 155 7.59 18.70 -6.95
C LYS A 155 8.39 17.93 -8.00
N SER A 156 9.15 16.92 -7.57
CA SER A 156 9.95 16.04 -8.44
C SER A 156 9.14 14.89 -9.05
N ALA A 157 7.81 14.87 -8.85
CA ALA A 157 6.91 13.78 -9.24
C ALA A 157 7.27 12.42 -8.62
N SER A 158 8.00 12.42 -7.50
CA SER A 158 8.40 11.21 -6.77
C SER A 158 7.32 10.74 -5.81
N VAL A 159 6.51 11.66 -5.29
CA VAL A 159 5.51 11.43 -4.24
C VAL A 159 4.22 12.16 -4.60
N VAL A 160 3.08 11.60 -4.20
CA VAL A 160 1.77 12.25 -4.26
C VAL A 160 1.20 12.38 -2.84
N PHE A 161 0.62 13.54 -2.51
CA PHE A 161 -0.11 13.78 -1.27
C PHE A 161 -1.61 13.55 -1.45
#